data_AF-A0A2K1QZP9-F1
#
_entry.id   AF-A0A2K1QZP9-F1
#
_cell.length_a   1.000
_cell.length_b   1.000
_cell.length_c   1.000
_cell.angle_alpha   90.00
_cell.angle_beta   90.00
_cell.angle_gamma   90.00
#
_symmetry.space_group_name_H-M   'P 1'
#
loop_
_entity.id
_entity.type
_entity.pdbx_description
1 polymer ?
#
loop_
_entity_poly.entity_id
_entity_poly.type
_entity_poly.pdbx_seq_one_letter_code
_entity_poly.pdbx_strand_id
1 'polypeptide(L)'
;MAPVRSKRAVAVIGLLAVFLVLLVLTTFTATPPVHNVPEMRATGSKTANDVKLQGADLQGHTIMPKLGNETAKAELGRAAWKLFHTTMARFPDKPTSEESAALKAYIHLFQRLYPCGECAQHFRKIIDKFPPQVATRSTAAAWACHVHNEVNKSLDKEMFDCSNIGDFYDCGCAEDEKDEKTEKVMKAKTGKEDLDKASNKKPEMSAAQKETLTGENGREYSDDVLPVVIDSG
;
A
#
# COMPACT_ATOMS: atom_id res chain seq x y z
N MET A 1 16.07 -74.72 -18.04
CA MET A 1 17.43 -74.16 -18.14
C MET A 1 17.48 -72.89 -17.30
N ALA A 2 18.24 -72.89 -16.20
CA ALA A 2 18.36 -71.70 -15.36
C ALA A 2 19.27 -70.67 -16.04
N PRO A 3 18.91 -69.37 -16.09
CA PRO A 3 19.78 -68.37 -16.71
C PRO A 3 21.02 -68.14 -15.84
N VAL A 4 22.20 -68.45 -16.39
CA VAL A 4 23.49 -68.15 -15.75
C VAL A 4 23.67 -66.63 -15.76
N ARG A 5 23.36 -66.00 -14.64
CA ARG A 5 23.51 -64.56 -14.47
C ARG A 5 24.99 -64.21 -14.56
N SER A 6 25.38 -63.47 -15.59
CA SER A 6 26.77 -63.06 -15.82
C SER A 6 27.30 -62.33 -14.59
N LYS A 7 28.37 -62.84 -13.98
CA LYS A 7 29.03 -62.24 -12.81
C LYS A 7 29.41 -60.76 -13.05
N ARG A 8 29.66 -60.40 -14.31
CA ARG A 8 29.93 -59.01 -14.73
C ARG A 8 28.69 -58.12 -14.63
N ALA A 9 27.51 -58.61 -14.98
CA ALA A 9 26.27 -57.84 -14.88
C ALA A 9 25.87 -57.57 -13.42
N VAL A 10 26.10 -58.53 -12.53
CA VAL A 10 25.85 -58.35 -11.09
C VAL A 10 26.81 -57.31 -10.48
N ALA A 11 28.08 -57.30 -10.89
CA ALA A 11 29.04 -56.30 -10.44
C ALA A 11 28.71 -54.88 -10.94
N VAL A 12 28.27 -54.73 -12.19
CA VAL A 12 27.89 -53.43 -12.76
C VAL A 12 26.64 -52.86 -12.09
N ILE A 13 25.62 -53.69 -11.82
CA ILE A 13 24.42 -53.26 -11.11
C ILE A 13 24.76 -52.84 -9.66
N GLY A 14 25.66 -53.58 -9.00
CA GLY A 14 26.14 -53.21 -7.67
C GLY A 14 26.84 -51.85 -7.64
N LEU A 15 27.72 -51.58 -8.62
CA LEU A 15 28.41 -50.29 -8.73
C LEU A 15 27.45 -49.14 -9.03
N LEU A 16 26.47 -49.35 -9.91
CA LEU A 16 25.44 -48.34 -10.22
C LEU A 16 24.56 -48.04 -9.00
N ALA A 17 24.19 -49.05 -8.21
CA ALA A 17 23.43 -48.86 -6.98
C ALA A 17 24.22 -48.06 -5.94
N VAL A 18 25.51 -48.36 -5.76
CA VAL A 18 26.40 -47.60 -4.87
C VAL A 18 26.56 -46.16 -5.35
N PHE A 19 26.70 -45.94 -6.66
CA PHE A 19 26.79 -44.60 -7.23
C PHE A 19 25.49 -43.80 -7.03
N LEU A 20 24.33 -44.44 -7.22
CA LEU A 20 23.02 -43.83 -6.96
C LEU A 20 22.85 -43.47 -5.48
N VAL A 21 23.26 -44.36 -4.57
CA VAL A 21 23.23 -44.09 -3.12
C VAL A 21 24.17 -42.93 -2.77
N LEU A 22 25.38 -42.86 -3.35
CA LEU A 22 26.30 -41.75 -3.14
C LEU A 22 25.74 -40.43 -3.69
N LEU A 23 25.09 -40.44 -4.85
CA LEU A 23 24.41 -39.26 -5.43
C LEU A 23 23.25 -38.77 -4.55
N VAL A 24 22.49 -39.71 -3.98
CA VAL A 24 21.42 -39.42 -3.03
C VAL A 24 22.02 -38.83 -1.75
N LEU A 25 23.05 -39.44 -1.18
CA LEU A 25 23.68 -38.95 0.05
C LEU A 25 24.33 -37.55 -0.12
N THR A 26 24.90 -37.24 -1.28
CA THR A 26 25.45 -35.90 -1.55
C THR A 26 24.38 -34.84 -1.77
N THR A 27 23.23 -35.20 -2.36
CA THR A 27 22.10 -34.26 -2.54
C THR A 27 21.31 -34.02 -1.25
N PHE A 28 21.24 -34.99 -0.33
CA PHE A 28 20.55 -34.83 0.96
C PHE A 28 21.39 -34.17 2.07
N THR A 29 22.72 -34.04 1.90
CA THR A 29 23.60 -33.40 2.90
C THR A 29 24.03 -31.97 2.53
N ALA A 30 23.76 -31.53 1.30
CA ALA A 30 23.98 -30.16 0.87
C ALA A 30 22.86 -29.27 1.44
N THR A 31 23.06 -28.78 2.67
CA THR A 31 22.25 -27.66 3.18
C THR A 31 22.47 -26.44 2.28
N PRO A 32 21.41 -25.73 1.85
CA PRO A 32 21.60 -24.47 1.13
C PRO A 32 22.42 -23.52 2.00
N PRO A 33 23.29 -22.68 1.42
CA PRO A 33 24.01 -21.69 2.20
C PRO A 33 22.99 -20.83 2.94
N VAL A 34 22.94 -20.98 4.26
CA VAL A 34 22.18 -20.10 5.14
C VAL A 34 22.86 -18.75 5.04
N HIS A 35 22.26 -17.82 4.31
CA HIS A 35 22.64 -16.42 4.43
C HIS A 35 22.37 -16.04 5.89
N ASN A 36 23.44 -15.88 6.67
CA ASN A 36 23.36 -15.26 7.98
C ASN A 36 22.90 -13.82 7.76
N VAL A 37 21.59 -13.60 7.84
CA VAL A 37 21.05 -12.25 8.00
C VAL A 37 21.62 -11.78 9.34
N PRO A 38 22.35 -10.65 9.41
CA PRO A 38 22.77 -10.12 10.69
C PRO A 38 21.53 -10.04 11.57
N GLU A 39 21.59 -10.68 12.74
CA GLU A 39 20.55 -10.50 13.73
C GLU A 39 20.52 -9.01 14.02
N MET A 40 19.49 -8.32 13.52
CA MET A 40 19.18 -6.96 13.93
C MET A 40 18.72 -7.06 15.38
N ARG A 41 19.68 -7.27 16.27
CA ARG A 41 19.48 -7.08 17.70
C ARG A 41 19.06 -5.64 17.80
N ALA A 42 17.78 -5.42 18.02
CA ALA A 42 17.27 -4.12 18.41
C ALA A 42 18.17 -3.70 19.56
N THR A 43 19.06 -2.76 19.30
CA THR A 43 19.73 -2.00 20.35
C THR A 43 18.61 -1.18 20.94
N GLY A 44 17.81 -1.85 21.77
CA GLY A 44 16.63 -1.29 22.40
C GLY A 44 17.10 -0.02 23.05
N SER A 45 16.75 1.10 22.44
CA SER A 45 16.96 2.39 23.07
C SER A 45 16.29 2.27 24.42
N LYS A 46 17.05 2.49 25.49
CA LYS A 46 16.54 2.47 26.88
C LYS A 46 15.54 3.61 27.15
N THR A 47 14.98 4.20 26.10
CA THR A 47 14.04 5.32 26.08
C THR A 47 12.81 5.02 25.22
N ALA A 48 12.41 3.75 25.08
CA ALA A 48 11.16 3.35 24.43
C ALA A 48 9.88 3.82 25.17
N ASN A 49 10.02 4.73 26.14
CA ASN A 49 8.91 5.33 26.86
C ASN A 49 8.64 6.71 26.26
N ASP A 50 7.49 6.80 25.61
CA ASP A 50 6.79 8.00 25.14
C ASP A 50 7.52 8.90 24.12
N VAL A 51 7.57 8.48 22.85
CA VAL A 51 7.75 9.42 21.73
C VAL A 51 6.50 10.30 21.65
N LYS A 52 6.49 11.37 22.44
CA LYS A 52 5.44 12.39 22.38
C LYS A 52 5.79 13.38 21.29
N LEU A 53 5.32 13.12 20.06
CA LEU A 53 5.49 14.01 18.91
C LEU A 53 4.93 15.41 19.24
N GLN A 54 5.81 16.39 19.35
CA GLN A 54 5.47 17.78 19.68
C GLN A 54 5.91 18.71 18.56
N GLY A 55 5.55 20.00 18.67
CA GLY A 55 5.62 20.95 17.54
C GLY A 55 6.93 20.92 16.76
N ALA A 56 8.09 20.91 17.42
CA ALA A 56 9.39 20.84 16.74
C ALA A 56 9.56 19.58 15.85
N ASP A 57 9.05 18.43 16.31
CA ASP A 57 9.14 17.16 15.59
C ASP A 57 8.25 17.13 14.34
N LEU A 58 7.13 17.85 14.37
CA LEU A 58 6.14 17.90 13.29
C LEU A 58 6.34 19.10 12.34
N GLN A 59 7.01 20.17 12.79
CA GLN A 59 7.19 21.40 12.01
C GLN A 59 8.64 21.68 11.56
N GLY A 60 9.60 20.79 11.81
CA GLY A 60 11.00 21.01 11.39
C GLY A 60 11.21 21.05 9.86
N HIS A 61 12.49 21.13 9.45
CA HIS A 61 12.93 21.12 8.04
C HIS A 61 12.72 19.77 7.33
N THR A 62 12.65 19.79 5.99
CA THR A 62 12.63 18.58 5.15
C THR A 62 13.88 17.75 5.36
N ILE A 63 13.72 16.45 5.64
CA ILE A 63 14.82 15.55 5.98
C ILE A 63 15.48 14.97 4.71
N MET A 64 14.68 14.72 3.68
CA MET A 64 15.12 13.98 2.49
C MET A 64 15.87 14.88 1.49
N PRO A 65 16.87 14.34 0.78
CA PRO A 65 17.62 15.06 -0.25
C PRO A 65 16.80 15.24 -1.53
N LYS A 66 17.37 15.96 -2.50
CA LYS A 66 16.78 16.13 -3.83
C LYS A 66 16.64 14.79 -4.56
N LEU A 67 15.50 14.54 -5.22
CA LEU A 67 15.29 13.36 -6.06
C LEU A 67 15.39 13.72 -7.55
N GLY A 68 16.57 13.56 -8.14
CA GLY A 68 16.86 14.03 -9.50
C GLY A 68 16.43 13.12 -10.65
N ASN A 69 15.95 11.89 -10.39
CA ASN A 69 15.44 11.00 -11.44
C ASN A 69 13.93 11.25 -11.61
N GLU A 70 13.54 11.87 -12.72
CA GLU A 70 12.14 12.26 -12.96
C GLU A 70 11.19 11.07 -13.12
N THR A 71 11.62 9.96 -13.72
CA THR A 71 10.79 8.75 -13.83
C THR A 71 10.51 8.16 -12.45
N ALA A 72 11.55 8.00 -11.63
CA ALA A 72 11.40 7.47 -10.27
C ALA A 72 10.59 8.42 -9.38
N LYS A 73 10.71 9.74 -9.60
CA LYS A 73 9.91 10.75 -8.92
C LYS A 73 8.43 10.64 -9.29
N ALA A 74 8.10 10.44 -10.56
CA ALA A 74 6.73 10.29 -11.01
C ALA A 74 6.06 9.01 -10.47
N GLU A 75 6.77 7.89 -10.55
CA GLU A 75 6.34 6.60 -9.95
C GLU A 75 6.09 6.73 -8.44
N LEU A 76 7.06 7.31 -7.72
CA LEU A 76 6.91 7.59 -6.30
C LEU A 76 5.73 8.51 -6.01
N GLY A 77 5.51 9.54 -6.84
CA GLY A 77 4.37 10.45 -6.76
C GLY A 77 3.04 9.73 -6.81
N ARG A 78 2.82 8.91 -7.85
CA ARG A 78 1.58 8.13 -8.02
C ARG A 78 1.34 7.16 -6.87
N ALA A 79 2.36 6.39 -6.47
CA ALA A 79 2.26 5.45 -5.38
C ALA A 79 1.94 6.15 -4.04
N ALA A 80 2.60 7.28 -3.78
CA ALA A 80 2.39 8.06 -2.57
C ALA A 80 0.99 8.67 -2.51
N TRP A 81 0.49 9.24 -3.62
CA TRP A 81 -0.87 9.77 -3.67
C TRP A 81 -1.92 8.68 -3.50
N LYS A 82 -1.69 7.48 -4.07
CA LYS A 82 -2.57 6.33 -3.85
C LYS A 82 -2.64 5.95 -2.36
N LEU A 83 -1.50 5.82 -1.69
CA LEU A 83 -1.46 5.56 -0.24
C LEU A 83 -2.13 6.67 0.56
N PHE A 84 -1.81 7.93 0.25
CA PHE A 84 -2.29 9.09 0.98
C PHE A 84 -3.82 9.15 0.90
N HIS A 85 -4.39 9.21 -0.30
CA HIS A 85 -5.85 9.26 -0.47
C HIS A 85 -6.57 8.04 0.11
N THR A 86 -6.00 6.84 -0.02
CA THR A 86 -6.57 5.63 0.60
C THR A 86 -6.60 5.77 2.13
N THR A 87 -5.55 6.31 2.73
CA THR A 87 -5.50 6.58 4.19
C THR A 87 -6.64 7.50 4.63
N MET A 88 -6.89 8.59 3.89
CA MET A 88 -8.00 9.51 4.18
C MET A 88 -9.37 8.87 3.96
N ALA A 89 -9.53 8.07 2.90
CA ALA A 89 -10.77 7.33 2.62
C ALA A 89 -11.08 6.26 3.68
N ARG A 90 -10.05 5.69 4.32
CA ARG A 90 -10.18 4.71 5.42
C ARG A 90 -10.42 5.34 6.78
N PHE A 91 -10.16 6.65 6.94
CA PHE A 91 -10.27 7.32 8.23
C PHE A 91 -11.72 7.23 8.78
N PRO A 92 -11.94 7.24 10.11
CA PRO A 92 -13.29 7.14 10.67
C PRO A 92 -14.17 8.36 10.35
N ASP A 93 -15.48 8.16 10.22
CA ASP A 93 -16.44 9.26 10.09
C ASP A 93 -16.59 10.05 11.41
N LYS A 94 -16.31 9.41 12.55
CA LYS A 94 -16.36 9.99 13.89
C LYS A 94 -15.09 9.59 14.68
N PRO A 95 -13.93 10.17 14.36
CA PRO A 95 -12.68 9.84 15.04
C PRO A 95 -12.68 10.36 16.48
N THR A 96 -11.95 9.66 17.34
CA THR A 96 -11.55 10.16 18.65
C THR A 96 -10.50 11.27 18.51
N SER A 97 -10.27 12.03 19.58
CA SER A 97 -9.22 13.07 19.58
C SER A 97 -7.82 12.50 19.34
N GLU A 98 -7.56 11.27 19.77
CA GLU A 98 -6.31 10.58 19.54
C GLU A 98 -6.14 10.21 18.06
N GLU A 99 -7.16 9.62 17.43
CA GLU A 99 -7.13 9.27 16.00
C GLU A 99 -6.95 10.51 15.09
N SER A 100 -7.63 11.62 15.40
CA SER A 100 -7.42 12.89 14.71
C SER A 100 -5.99 13.43 14.90
N ALA A 101 -5.44 13.32 16.10
CA ALA A 101 -4.06 13.73 16.37
C ALA A 101 -3.05 12.84 15.62
N ALA A 102 -3.31 11.53 15.56
CA ALA A 102 -2.50 10.57 14.82
C ALA A 102 -2.51 10.87 13.32
N LEU A 103 -3.67 11.14 12.71
CA LEU A 103 -3.76 11.51 11.29
C LEU A 103 -3.03 12.84 11.02
N LYS A 104 -3.17 13.83 11.90
CA LYS A 104 -2.46 15.10 11.76
C LYS A 104 -0.94 14.91 11.84
N ALA A 105 -0.47 14.08 12.78
CA ALA A 105 0.94 13.74 12.91
C ALA A 105 1.44 12.99 11.67
N TYR A 106 0.69 12.01 11.17
CA TYR A 106 0.98 11.29 9.93
C TYR A 106 1.20 12.24 8.76
N ILE A 107 0.31 13.22 8.54
CA ILE A 107 0.41 14.17 7.42
C ILE A 107 1.69 15.02 7.52
N HIS A 108 2.00 15.53 8.71
CA HIS A 108 3.23 16.31 8.92
C HIS A 108 4.49 15.46 8.77
N LEU A 109 4.49 14.23 9.27
CA LEU A 109 5.62 13.31 9.11
C LEU A 109 5.78 12.86 7.66
N PHE A 110 4.68 12.58 6.96
CA PHE A 110 4.66 12.28 5.54
C PHE A 110 5.35 13.39 4.74
N GLN A 111 4.98 14.66 4.99
CA GLN A 111 5.65 15.81 4.37
C GLN A 111 7.16 15.82 4.67
N ARG A 112 7.56 15.63 5.93
CA ARG A 112 8.96 15.75 6.37
C ARG A 112 9.86 14.65 5.83
N LEU A 113 9.31 13.44 5.72
CA LEU A 113 9.99 12.21 5.33
C LEU A 113 9.75 11.83 3.86
N TYR A 114 9.04 12.65 3.08
CA TYR A 114 8.77 12.33 1.68
C TYR A 114 10.08 12.26 0.87
N PRO A 115 10.40 11.15 0.17
CA PRO A 115 11.74 10.92 -0.39
C PRO A 115 12.22 11.92 -1.44
N CYS A 116 11.31 12.67 -2.08
CA CYS A 116 11.67 13.81 -2.92
C CYS A 116 11.75 15.09 -2.06
N GLY A 117 12.95 15.54 -1.73
CA GLY A 117 13.18 16.68 -0.83
C GLY A 117 12.59 18.00 -1.34
N GLU A 118 12.72 18.29 -2.63
CA GLU A 118 12.11 19.47 -3.24
C GLU A 118 10.56 19.39 -3.24
N CYS A 119 10.00 18.20 -3.46
CA CYS A 119 8.57 17.96 -3.39
C CYS A 119 8.06 18.14 -1.96
N ALA A 120 8.79 17.61 -0.97
CA ALA A 120 8.50 17.77 0.46
C ALA A 120 8.50 19.24 0.89
N GLN A 121 9.49 20.03 0.42
CA GLN A 121 9.56 21.47 0.70
C GLN A 121 8.41 22.23 0.03
N HIS A 122 8.04 21.86 -1.19
CA HIS A 122 6.90 22.44 -1.88
C HIS A 122 5.58 22.12 -1.14
N PHE A 123 5.37 20.86 -0.80
CA PHE A 123 4.18 20.41 -0.07
C PHE A 123 4.09 21.05 1.32
N ARG A 124 5.23 21.34 1.96
CA ARG A 124 5.24 22.12 3.21
C ARG A 124 4.54 23.47 3.06
N LYS A 125 4.86 24.21 2.00
CA LYS A 125 4.25 25.54 1.74
C LYS A 125 2.74 25.41 1.52
N ILE A 126 2.29 24.33 0.88
CA ILE A 126 0.87 24.05 0.67
C ILE A 126 0.18 23.77 2.00
N ILE A 127 0.70 22.87 2.83
CA ILE A 127 0.07 22.53 4.13
C ILE A 127 0.12 23.69 5.14
N ASP A 128 1.14 24.56 5.08
CA ASP A 128 1.20 25.77 5.91
C ASP A 128 0.08 26.77 5.55
N LYS A 129 -0.29 26.84 4.26
CA LYS A 129 -1.40 27.66 3.78
C LYS A 129 -2.77 27.00 3.98
N PHE A 130 -2.82 25.67 3.83
CA PHE A 130 -4.04 24.86 3.91
C PHE A 130 -3.85 23.76 4.97
N PRO A 131 -4.03 24.09 6.26
CA PRO A 131 -3.73 23.16 7.34
C PRO A 131 -4.60 21.89 7.28
N PRO A 132 -4.07 20.73 7.72
CA PRO A 132 -4.78 19.45 7.68
C PRO A 132 -6.16 19.48 8.35
N GLN A 133 -7.18 19.02 7.63
CA GLN A 133 -8.53 18.81 8.14
C GLN A 133 -8.71 17.34 8.52
N VAL A 134 -8.83 17.05 9.81
CA VAL A 134 -8.79 15.67 10.35
C VAL A 134 -10.01 15.36 11.24
N ALA A 135 -11.11 16.09 11.03
CA ALA A 135 -12.31 15.99 11.87
C ALA A 135 -13.16 14.76 11.53
N THR A 136 -13.17 14.33 10.27
CA THR A 136 -13.95 13.20 9.74
C THR A 136 -13.26 12.64 8.51
N ARG A 137 -13.66 11.43 8.06
CA ARG A 137 -13.29 10.88 6.75
C ARG A 137 -13.49 11.87 5.61
N SER A 138 -14.70 12.44 5.50
CA SER A 138 -15.07 13.33 4.40
C SER A 138 -14.24 14.61 4.36
N THR A 139 -13.98 15.22 5.53
CA THR A 139 -13.16 16.44 5.61
C THR A 139 -11.69 16.15 5.29
N ALA A 140 -11.17 15.00 5.72
CA ALA A 140 -9.81 14.57 5.39
C ALA A 140 -9.63 14.26 3.90
N ALA A 141 -10.58 13.52 3.30
CA ALA A 141 -10.54 13.19 1.86
C ALA A 141 -10.68 14.43 0.98
N ALA A 142 -11.62 15.33 1.29
CA ALA A 142 -11.79 16.58 0.56
C ALA A 142 -10.54 17.47 0.67
N TRP A 143 -9.94 17.57 1.86
CA TRP A 143 -8.69 18.31 2.05
C TRP A 143 -7.54 17.69 1.27
N ALA A 144 -7.39 16.37 1.28
CA ALA A 144 -6.36 15.67 0.50
C ALA A 144 -6.52 15.94 -1.01
N CYS A 145 -7.75 15.93 -1.52
CA CYS A 145 -8.03 16.30 -2.91
C CYS A 145 -7.63 17.75 -3.21
N HIS A 146 -8.00 18.68 -2.34
CA HIS A 146 -7.66 20.10 -2.51
C HIS A 146 -6.14 20.31 -2.59
N VAL A 147 -5.36 19.75 -1.67
CA VAL A 147 -3.90 19.95 -1.67
C VAL A 147 -3.20 19.20 -2.82
N HIS A 148 -3.74 18.07 -3.27
CA HIS A 148 -3.27 17.40 -4.49
C HIS A 148 -3.51 18.31 -5.70
N ASN A 149 -4.66 18.96 -5.79
CA ASN A 149 -4.95 19.93 -6.84
C ASN A 149 -4.04 21.18 -6.81
N GLU A 150 -3.59 21.63 -5.65
CA GLU A 150 -2.56 22.69 -5.58
C GLU A 150 -1.20 22.22 -6.16
N VAL A 151 -0.88 20.93 -6.03
CA VAL A 151 0.28 20.33 -6.72
C VAL A 151 0.04 20.23 -8.22
N ASN A 152 -1.12 19.72 -8.67
CA ASN A 152 -1.51 19.68 -10.09
C ASN A 152 -1.37 21.05 -10.75
N LYS A 153 -1.93 22.09 -10.10
CA LYS A 153 -1.84 23.47 -10.57
C LYS A 153 -0.40 23.96 -10.71
N SER A 154 0.48 23.58 -9.77
CA SER A 154 1.89 23.96 -9.80
C SER A 154 2.68 23.24 -10.90
N LEU A 155 2.16 22.11 -11.39
CA LEU A 155 2.72 21.30 -12.47
C LEU A 155 1.98 21.50 -13.80
N ASP A 156 1.05 22.46 -13.88
CA ASP A 156 0.21 22.74 -15.05
C ASP A 156 -0.61 21.52 -15.53
N LYS A 157 -1.15 20.75 -14.57
CA LYS A 157 -2.00 19.58 -14.81
C LYS A 157 -3.47 19.91 -14.59
N GLU A 158 -4.33 19.09 -15.18
CA GLU A 158 -5.78 19.22 -15.02
C GLU A 158 -6.20 19.10 -13.54
N MET A 159 -7.23 19.85 -13.17
CA MET A 159 -7.77 19.82 -11.81
C MET A 159 -8.75 18.64 -11.66
N PHE A 160 -8.61 17.87 -10.59
CA PHE A 160 -9.57 16.83 -10.26
C PHE A 160 -10.84 17.45 -9.65
N ASP A 161 -12.01 17.03 -10.09
CA ASP A 161 -13.26 17.39 -9.42
C ASP A 161 -13.40 16.60 -8.11
N CYS A 162 -13.12 17.26 -6.99
CA CYS A 162 -13.17 16.68 -5.66
C CYS A 162 -14.56 16.15 -5.26
N SER A 163 -15.64 16.49 -5.97
CA SER A 163 -16.95 15.88 -5.76
C SER A 163 -16.94 14.36 -6.02
N ASN A 164 -16.03 13.90 -6.88
CA ASN A 164 -15.90 12.48 -7.27
C ASN A 164 -14.88 11.71 -6.42
N ILE A 165 -14.32 12.32 -5.35
CA ILE A 165 -13.20 11.72 -4.61
C ILE A 165 -13.57 10.41 -3.90
N GLY A 166 -14.80 10.31 -3.39
CA GLY A 166 -15.30 9.11 -2.70
C GLY A 166 -15.48 7.92 -3.65
N ASP A 167 -15.92 8.18 -4.87
CA ASP A 167 -16.05 7.15 -5.90
C ASP A 167 -14.69 6.73 -6.46
N PHE A 168 -13.75 7.68 -6.60
CA PHE A 168 -12.42 7.41 -7.13
C PHE A 168 -11.55 6.62 -6.14
N TYR A 169 -11.41 7.13 -4.91
CA TYR A 169 -10.73 6.44 -3.81
C TYR A 169 -11.77 5.76 -2.91
N ASP A 170 -12.25 4.62 -3.38
CA ASP A 170 -13.06 3.72 -2.55
C ASP A 170 -12.27 3.33 -1.29
N CYS A 171 -12.95 3.34 -0.14
CA CYS A 171 -12.37 2.94 1.13
C CYS A 171 -12.03 1.45 1.17
N GLY A 172 -12.38 0.64 0.15
CA GLY A 172 -12.13 -0.80 0.17
C GLY A 172 -12.70 -1.46 1.42
N CYS A 173 -13.77 -0.86 1.97
CA CYS A 173 -14.44 -1.36 3.15
C CYS A 173 -15.07 -2.69 2.77
N ALA A 174 -14.81 -3.75 3.55
CA ALA A 174 -15.63 -4.94 3.45
C ALA A 174 -17.10 -4.53 3.68
N GLU A 175 -18.01 -5.09 2.88
CA GLU A 175 -19.45 -5.00 3.15
C GLU A 175 -19.73 -5.83 4.42
N ASP A 176 -19.40 -5.30 5.60
CA ASP A 176 -19.76 -5.92 6.86
C ASP A 176 -21.29 -5.86 7.01
N GLU A 177 -21.90 -6.96 7.45
CA GLU A 177 -23.33 -7.23 7.66
C GLU A 177 -24.11 -6.19 8.53
N LYS A 178 -24.10 -4.92 8.15
CA LYS A 178 -24.81 -3.82 8.81
C LYS A 178 -26.01 -3.31 8.01
N ASP A 179 -26.44 -4.07 7.01
CA ASP A 179 -27.54 -3.69 6.14
C ASP A 179 -28.92 -4.18 6.61
N GLU A 180 -29.02 -5.13 7.56
CA GLU A 180 -30.34 -5.63 7.99
C GLU A 180 -31.16 -4.63 8.82
N LYS A 181 -30.53 -3.68 9.52
CA LYS A 181 -31.25 -2.73 10.38
C LYS A 181 -31.56 -1.40 9.69
N THR A 182 -30.75 -1.00 8.71
CA THR A 182 -30.91 0.27 7.99
C THR A 182 -31.94 0.13 6.87
N GLU A 183 -32.02 -1.04 6.21
CA GLU A 183 -33.05 -1.33 5.20
C GLU A 183 -34.49 -1.27 5.77
N LYS A 184 -34.70 -1.78 7.00
CA LYS A 184 -36.05 -1.84 7.60
C LYS A 184 -36.62 -0.47 7.93
N VAL A 185 -35.78 0.53 8.17
CA VAL A 185 -36.22 1.91 8.48
C VAL A 185 -36.51 2.70 7.20
N MET A 186 -35.79 2.44 6.10
CA MET A 186 -36.01 3.11 4.81
C MET A 186 -37.17 2.50 4.00
N LYS A 187 -37.35 1.17 4.03
CA LYS A 187 -38.49 0.49 3.36
C LYS A 187 -39.87 0.88 3.91
N ALA A 188 -39.94 1.45 5.11
CA ALA A 188 -41.19 1.92 5.70
C ALA A 188 -41.63 3.30 5.20
N LYS A 189 -40.78 4.05 4.46
CA LYS A 189 -41.05 5.45 4.10
C LYS A 189 -41.08 5.78 2.61
N THR A 190 -40.72 4.87 1.71
CA THR A 190 -40.72 5.19 0.28
C THR A 190 -41.16 3.99 -0.55
N GLY A 191 -42.06 4.23 -1.51
CA GLY A 191 -42.62 3.23 -2.41
C GLY A 191 -41.55 2.50 -3.22
N LYS A 192 -41.90 1.28 -3.62
CA LYS A 192 -41.05 0.21 -4.14
C LYS A 192 -40.35 0.49 -5.49
N GLU A 193 -40.48 1.67 -6.08
CA GLU A 193 -39.99 1.96 -7.44
C GLU A 193 -38.69 2.78 -7.49
N ASP A 194 -38.23 3.39 -6.39
CA ASP A 194 -36.99 4.19 -6.37
C ASP A 194 -35.76 3.46 -5.78
N LEU A 195 -35.86 2.16 -5.47
CA LEU A 195 -34.81 1.43 -4.73
C LEU A 195 -33.77 0.69 -5.60
N ASP A 196 -33.96 0.60 -6.92
CA ASP A 196 -32.98 -0.07 -7.79
C ASP A 196 -31.78 0.84 -8.17
N LYS A 197 -31.76 2.09 -7.71
CA LYS A 197 -30.71 3.07 -8.03
C LYS A 197 -29.73 3.37 -6.88
N ALA A 198 -29.88 2.72 -5.72
CA ALA A 198 -29.13 3.04 -4.51
C ALA A 198 -28.15 1.95 -4.03
N SER A 199 -28.02 0.83 -4.74
CA SER A 199 -26.95 -0.15 -4.53
C SER A 199 -25.93 -0.03 -5.67
N ASN A 200 -25.22 1.09 -5.72
CA ASN A 200 -24.07 1.25 -6.60
C ASN A 200 -22.92 0.40 -6.04
N LYS A 201 -23.03 -0.93 -6.13
CA LYS A 201 -21.97 -1.86 -5.76
C LYS A 201 -20.84 -1.62 -6.74
N LYS A 202 -19.83 -0.86 -6.31
CA LYS A 202 -18.64 -0.62 -7.11
C LYS A 202 -18.03 -1.98 -7.44
N PRO A 203 -17.87 -2.33 -8.72
CA PRO A 203 -17.31 -3.62 -9.08
C PRO A 203 -15.88 -3.70 -8.55
N GLU A 204 -15.62 -4.76 -7.79
CA GLU A 204 -14.27 -5.11 -7.36
C GLU A 204 -13.40 -5.34 -8.61
N MET A 205 -12.12 -4.93 -8.56
CA MET A 205 -11.21 -5.16 -9.69
C MET A 205 -11.16 -6.65 -10.03
N SER A 206 -11.16 -6.97 -11.33
CA SER A 206 -11.10 -8.35 -11.79
C SER A 206 -9.85 -9.05 -11.24
N ALA A 207 -9.94 -10.36 -11.02
CA ALA A 207 -8.80 -11.15 -10.57
C ALA A 207 -7.57 -10.99 -11.49
N ALA A 208 -7.80 -10.90 -12.80
CA ALA A 208 -6.75 -10.64 -13.79
C ALA A 208 -6.09 -9.27 -13.57
N GLN A 209 -6.83 -8.21 -13.31
CA GLN A 209 -6.24 -6.89 -13.02
C GLN A 209 -5.47 -6.89 -11.70
N LYS A 210 -5.97 -7.60 -10.67
CA LYS A 210 -5.26 -7.75 -9.40
C LYS A 210 -3.92 -8.48 -9.58
N GLU A 211 -3.91 -9.55 -10.37
CA GLU A 211 -2.71 -10.32 -10.69
C GLU A 211 -1.71 -9.49 -11.49
N THR A 212 -2.15 -8.70 -12.48
CA THR A 212 -1.29 -7.74 -13.19
C THR A 212 -0.75 -6.64 -12.27
N LEU A 213 -1.54 -6.17 -11.31
CA LEU A 213 -1.13 -5.15 -10.34
C LEU A 213 -0.08 -5.64 -9.35
N THR A 214 -0.18 -6.89 -8.87
CA THR A 214 0.73 -7.43 -7.84
C THR A 214 1.88 -8.25 -8.43
N GLY A 215 1.76 -8.69 -9.68
CA GLY A 215 2.65 -9.67 -10.30
C GLY A 215 2.52 -11.04 -9.64
N GLU A 216 3.22 -12.04 -10.20
CA GLU A 216 3.15 -13.45 -9.73
C GLU A 216 3.62 -13.63 -8.27
N ASN A 217 4.37 -12.67 -7.72
CA ASN A 217 5.02 -12.77 -6.42
C ASN A 217 4.85 -11.55 -5.50
N GLY A 218 3.98 -10.60 -5.84
CA GLY A 218 3.73 -9.38 -5.03
C GLY A 218 4.80 -8.30 -5.12
N ARG A 219 5.88 -8.51 -5.90
CA ARG A 219 7.00 -7.56 -6.05
C ARG A 219 7.05 -6.88 -7.41
N GLU A 220 6.33 -7.40 -8.40
CA GLU A 220 6.18 -6.80 -9.73
C GLU A 220 4.89 -5.98 -9.72
N TYR A 221 5.02 -4.71 -9.33
CA TYR A 221 3.91 -3.77 -9.31
C TYR A 221 3.76 -3.10 -10.67
N SER A 222 2.64 -3.30 -11.36
CA SER A 222 2.35 -2.59 -12.62
C SER A 222 1.51 -1.35 -12.34
N ASP A 223 2.12 -0.17 -12.49
CA ASP A 223 1.44 1.12 -12.37
C ASP A 223 0.39 1.33 -13.48
N ASP A 224 0.55 0.68 -14.63
CA ASP A 224 -0.30 0.86 -15.82
C ASP A 224 -1.75 0.43 -15.60
N VAL A 225 -2.01 -0.38 -14.56
CA VAL A 225 -3.34 -0.86 -14.20
C VAL A 225 -3.98 -0.06 -13.06
N LEU A 226 -3.26 0.89 -12.46
CA LEU A 226 -3.89 1.85 -11.57
C LEU A 226 -4.87 2.71 -12.39
N PRO A 227 -6.06 3.05 -11.85
CA PRO A 227 -6.88 4.08 -12.47
C PRO A 227 -6.00 5.31 -12.64
N VAL A 228 -5.99 5.89 -13.84
CA VAL A 228 -5.19 7.07 -14.21
C VAL A 228 -5.36 8.11 -13.12
N VAL A 229 -4.43 8.11 -12.17
CA VAL A 229 -4.33 9.12 -11.13
C VAL A 229 -4.02 10.39 -11.91
N ILE A 230 -4.64 11.51 -11.55
CA ILE A 230 -4.16 12.78 -12.08
C ILE A 230 -2.69 12.85 -11.69
N ASP A 231 -1.81 12.69 -12.68
CA ASP A 231 -0.43 12.24 -12.49
C ASP A 231 0.38 13.38 -11.91
N SER A 232 0.25 13.73 -10.63
CA SER A 232 0.99 14.81 -9.96
C SER A 232 2.48 14.50 -9.72
N GLY A 233 2.99 13.41 -10.30
CA GLY A 233 4.37 12.95 -10.19
C GLY A 233 5.38 13.83 -10.92
#